data_AF-A0A820IQH0-F1
#
_entry.id   AF-A0A820IQH0-F1
#
_cell.length_a   1.000
_cell.length_b   1.000
_cell.length_c   1.000
_cell.angle_alpha   90.00
_cell.angle_beta   90.00
_cell.angle_gamma   90.00
#
_symmetry.space_group_name_H-M   'P 1'
#
loop_
_entity.id
_entity.type
_entity.pdbx_description
1 polymer ?
#
loop_
_entity_poly.entity_id
_entity_poly.type
_entity_poly.pdbx_seq_one_letter_code
_entity_poly.pdbx_strand_id
1 'polypeptide(L)' 'MSSSVIKLTGGRALYLKEINHHLALICILHEKALTKQAIIEYNVNQLKTSILELFHLTHQISASSTAL' A
#
# COMPACT_ATOMS: atom_id res chain seq x y z
N MET A 1 3.58 -11.70 -3.63
CA MET A 1 3.11 -10.31 -3.46
C MET A 1 2.84 -9.73 -4.82
N SER A 2 1.58 -9.43 -5.09
CA SER A 2 1.13 -8.98 -6.39
C SER A 2 1.33 -7.47 -6.56
N SER A 3 1.85 -7.07 -7.71
CA SER A 3 1.93 -5.67 -8.13
C SER A 3 1.67 -5.53 -9.62
N SER A 4 1.14 -4.39 -10.05
CA SER A 4 0.92 -4.10 -11.47
C SER A 4 1.17 -2.62 -11.74
N VAL A 5 1.62 -2.32 -12.96
CA VAL A 5 1.76 -0.95 -13.47
C VAL A 5 1.02 -0.85 -14.78
N ILE A 6 0.04 0.04 -14.84
CA ILE A 6 -0.75 0.31 -16.04
C ILE A 6 -0.45 1.74 -16.49
N LYS A 7 0.19 1.90 -17.63
CA LYS A 7 0.43 3.21 -18.23
C LYS A 7 -0.85 3.72 -18.89
N LEU A 8 -1.18 4.98 -18.62
CA LEU A 8 -2.34 5.66 -19.17
C LEU A 8 -1.90 6.67 -20.23
N THR A 9 -2.79 6.99 -21.17
CA THR A 9 -2.58 8.09 -22.10
C THR A 9 -2.43 9.42 -21.34
N GLY A 10 -1.48 10.26 -21.74
CA GLY A 10 -1.23 11.56 -21.10
C GLY A 10 -0.16 11.53 -19.99
N GLY A 11 0.75 10.56 -20.00
CA GLY A 11 1.93 10.56 -19.13
C GLY A 11 1.62 10.23 -17.66
N ARG A 12 0.53 9.50 -17.40
CA ARG A 12 0.16 9.01 -16.07
C ARG A 12 0.25 7.49 -16.02
N ALA A 13 0.35 6.93 -14.82
CA ALA A 13 0.34 5.49 -14.60
C ALA A 13 -0.45 5.14 -13.33
N LEU A 14 -1.15 4.01 -13.37
CA LEU A 14 -1.69 3.36 -12.19
C LEU A 14 -0.66 2.37 -11.66
N TYR A 15 -0.25 2.55 -10.41
CA TYR A 15 0.60 1.63 -9.69
C TYR A 15 -0.25 0.89 -8.65
N LEU A 16 -0.32 -0.44 -8.76
CA LEU A 16 -1.07 -1.30 -7.87
C LEU A 16 -0.10 -2.13 -7.02
N LYS A 17 -0.36 -2.18 -5.71
CA LYS A 17 0.39 -3.03 -4.77
C LYS A 17 -0.54 -3.69 -3.77
N GLU A 18 -0.42 -5.00 -3.63
CA GLU A 18 -1.10 -5.77 -2.59
C GLU A 18 -0.60 -5.38 -1.18
N ILE A 19 -1.51 -4.98 -0.29
CA ILE A 19 -1.22 -4.72 1.13
C ILE A 19 -1.47 -6.00 1.93
N ASN A 20 -2.65 -6.59 1.83
CA ASN A 20 -2.99 -7.91 2.38
C ASN A 20 -4.10 -8.56 1.53
N HIS A 21 -4.62 -9.71 1.97
CA HIS A 21 -5.66 -10.47 1.26
C HIS A 21 -6.94 -9.67 0.96
N HIS A 22 -7.23 -8.62 1.74
CA HIS A 22 -8.47 -7.83 1.64
C HIS A 22 -8.24 -6.39 1.14
N LEU A 23 -6.98 -5.97 0.98
CA LEU A 23 -6.64 -4.57 0.70
C LEU A 23 -5.52 -4.46 -0.34
N ALA A 24 -5.75 -3.61 -1.34
CA ALA A 24 -4.76 -3.19 -2.33
C ALA A 24 -4.61 -1.66 -2.33
N LEU A 25 -3.37 -1.19 -2.48
CA LEU A 25 -3.04 0.20 -2.73
C LEU A 25 -3.06 0.46 -4.24
N ILE A 26 -3.75 1.52 -4.65
CA ILE A 26 -3.77 2.01 -6.03
C ILE A 26 -3.31 3.47 -6.04
N CYS A 27 -2.20 3.75 -6.70
CA CYS A 27 -1.63 5.08 -6.83
C CYS A 27 -1.74 5.57 -8.28
N ILE A 28 -2.13 6.83 -8.47
CA ILE A 28 -2.03 7.51 -9.76
C ILE A 28 -0.77 8.37 -9.75
N LEU A 29 0.21 7.99 -10.57
CA LEU A 29 1.51 8.65 -10.64
C LEU A 29 1.70 9.29 -12.01
N HIS A 30 2.56 10.30 -12.10
CA HIS A 30 3.11 10.72 -13.39
C HIS A 30 4.14 9.67 -13.84
N GLU A 31 4.23 9.35 -15.12
CA GLU A 31 5.17 8.33 -15.64
C GLU A 31 6.63 8.65 -15.29
N LYS A 32 7.00 9.93 -15.29
CA LYS A 32 8.32 10.39 -14.82
C LYS A 32 8.64 9.93 -13.39
N ALA A 33 7.65 9.79 -12.51
CA ALA A 33 7.88 9.30 -11.16
C ALA A 33 8.29 7.82 -11.13
N LEU A 34 7.80 7.01 -12.08
CA LEU A 34 8.17 5.59 -12.20
C LEU A 34 9.65 5.38 -12.52
N THR A 35 10.36 6.40 -13.02
CA THR A 35 11.83 6.33 -13.17
C THR A 35 12.55 6.13 -11.83
N LYS A 36 11.91 6.50 -10.72
CA LYS A 36 12.38 6.31 -9.34
C LYS A 36 11.72 5.10 -8.67
N GLN A 37 11.54 4.02 -9.41
CA GLN A 37 10.82 2.81 -8.97
C GLN A 37 11.28 2.30 -7.60
N ALA A 38 12.58 2.21 -7.36
CA ALA A 38 13.13 1.72 -6.09
C ALA A 38 12.69 2.57 -4.87
N ILE A 39 12.64 3.90 -5.03
CA ILE A 39 12.21 4.81 -3.97
C ILE A 39 10.70 4.65 -3.72
N ILE A 40 9.91 4.52 -4.79
CA ILE A 40 8.47 4.26 -4.70
C ILE A 40 8.23 2.95 -3.95
N GLU A 41 8.92 1.88 -4.32
CA GLU A 41 8.77 0.57 -3.67
C GLU A 41 9.18 0.60 -2.21
N TYR A 42 10.28 1.28 -1.87
CA TYR A 42 10.69 1.47 -0.48
C TYR A 42 9.58 2.15 0.33
N ASN A 43 9.06 3.28 -0.14
CA ASN A 43 8.02 4.04 0.54
C ASN A 43 6.71 3.24 0.66
N VAL A 44 6.33 2.52 -0.39
CA VAL A 44 5.12 1.68 -0.39
C VAL A 44 5.26 0.51 0.59
N ASN A 45 6.45 -0.08 0.70
CA ASN A 45 6.69 -1.14 1.68
C ASN A 45 6.63 -0.60 3.12
N GLN A 46 7.18 0.59 3.39
CA GLN A 46 7.04 1.23 4.70
C GLN A 46 5.56 1.49 5.04
N LEU A 47 4.80 2.05 4.10
CA LEU A 47 3.36 2.27 4.26
C LEU A 47 2.61 0.95 4.53
N LYS A 48 2.93 -0.11 3.79
CA LYS A 48 2.35 -1.43 4.00
C LYS A 48 2.60 -1.93 5.43
N THR A 49 3.84 -1.87 5.90
CA THR A 49 4.18 -2.29 7.26
C THR A 49 3.38 -1.51 8.30
N SER A 50 3.35 -0.18 8.21
CA SER A 50 2.62 0.65 9.17
C SER A 50 1.10 0.39 9.17
N ILE A 51 0.50 0.15 8.01
CA ILE A 51 -0.92 -0.22 7.91
C ILE A 51 -1.20 -1.56 8.60
N LEU A 52 -0.33 -2.55 8.40
CA LEU A 52 -0.49 -3.87 9.03
C LEU A 52 -0.32 -3.78 10.56
N GLU A 53 0.64 -3.00 11.04
CA GLU A 53 0.81 -2.72 12.47
C GLU A 53 -0.43 -2.05 13.08
N LEU A 54 -1.00 -1.06 12.39
CA LEU A 54 -2.22 -0.38 12.83
C LEU A 54 -3.42 -1.34 12.96
N PHE A 55 -3.57 -2.29 12.03
CA PHE A 55 -4.59 -3.32 12.13
C PHE A 55 -4.36 -4.28 13.29
N HIS A 56 -3.11 -4.67 13.57
CA HIS A 56 -2.80 -5.48 14.75
C HIS A 56 -3.13 -4.76 16.06
N LEU A 57 -2.77 -3.49 16.19
CA LEU A 57 -3.07 -2.69 17.38
C LEU A 57 -4.58 -2.55 17.60
N THR A 58 -5.34 -2.28 16.54
CA THR A 58 -6.80 -2.14 16.61
C THR A 58 -7.46 -3.46 17.07
N HIS A 59 -6.97 -4.60 16.60
CA HIS A 59 -7.45 -5.91 17.03
C HIS A 59 -7.15 -6.17 18.52
N GLN A 60 -5.98 -5.78 19.01
CA GLN A 60 -5.63 -5.91 20.42
C GLN A 60 -6.50 -5.04 21.34
N ILE A 61 -6.79 -3.80 20.95
CA ILE A 61 -7.68 -2.90 21.70
C ILE A 61 -9.11 -3.45 21.75
N SER A 62 -9.56 -4.02 20.63
CA SER A 62 -10.90 -4.63 20.54
C SER A 62 -11.03 -5.87 21.42
N ALA A 63 -9.97 -6.69 21.50
CA ALA A 63 -9.95 -7.90 22.32
C ALA A 63 -9.82 -7.62 23.83
N SER A 64 -9.11 -6.55 24.22
CA SER A 64 -8.95 -6.18 25.64
C SER A 64 -10.18 -5.49 26.23
N SER A 65 -11.03 -4.87 25.40
CA SER A 65 -12.26 -4.19 25.85
C SER A 65 -13.39 -5.15 26.25
N THR A 66 -13.31 -6.42 25.84
CA THR A 66 -14.26 -7.50 26.22
C THR A 66 -13.86 -8.29 27.47
N ALA A 67 -12.75 -7.95 28.12
CA ALA A 67 -12.22 -8.67 29.28
C ALA A 67 -12.59 -8.04 30.65
N LEU A 68 -13.58 -7.14 30.70
CA LEU A 68 -14.15 -6.55 31.92
C LEU A 68 -15.63 -6.87 32.06
#